data_AF-A0A6V7L5N3-F1
#
_entry.id   AF-A0A6V7L5N3-F1
#
_cell.length_a   1.000
_cell.length_b   1.000
_cell.length_c   1.000
_cell.angle_alpha   90.00
_cell.angle_beta   90.00
_cell.angle_gamma   90.00
#
_symmetry.space_group_name_H-M   'P 1'
#
loop_
_entity.id
_entity.type
_entity.pdbx_description
1 polymer ?
#
loop_
_entity_poly.entity_id
_entity_poly.type
_entity_poly.pdbx_seq_one_letter_code
_entity_poly.pdbx_strand_id
1 'polypeptide(L)' 'QMTSISQTDIISTLQSMNMVKYWKGQHVICVTPKLVEEHIKSSQYKRPRLTVDSTALRWGAPPRKNIKSGKK' A
#
# COMPACT_ATOMS: atom_id res chain seq x y z
N GLN A 1 4.07 9.62 -0.11
CA GLN A 1 4.07 8.16 0.16
C GLN A 1 3.54 7.95 1.58
N MET A 2 2.66 6.96 1.80
CA MET A 2 1.93 6.81 3.08
C MET A 2 1.92 5.39 3.64
N THR A 3 1.81 4.36 2.78
CA THR A 3 1.59 2.97 3.23
C THR A 3 2.83 2.08 3.11
N SER A 4 3.90 2.56 2.48
CA SER A 4 5.10 1.79 2.12
C SER A 4 4.84 0.55 1.22
N ILE A 5 3.64 0.42 0.66
CA ILE A 5 3.29 -0.62 -0.32
C ILE A 5 3.91 -0.25 -1.68
N SER A 6 4.42 -1.24 -2.41
CA SER A 6 4.99 -1.00 -3.75
C SER A 6 3.94 -0.48 -4.72
N GLN A 7 4.35 0.35 -5.68
CA GLN A 7 3.40 0.90 -6.66
C GLN A 7 2.72 -0.19 -7.50
N THR A 8 3.46 -1.24 -7.84
CA THR A 8 2.95 -2.43 -8.54
C THR A 8 1.86 -3.14 -7.75
N ASP A 9 2.03 -3.30 -6.44
CA ASP A 9 1.02 -3.94 -5.57
C ASP A 9 -0.21 -3.05 -5.38
N ILE A 10 -0.02 -1.72 -5.31
CA ILE A 10 -1.13 -0.77 -5.27
C ILE A 10 -1.96 -0.88 -6.56
N ILE A 11 -1.30 -0.93 -7.73
CA ILE A 11 -1.98 -1.06 -9.01
C ILE A 11 -2.76 -2.38 -9.09
N SER A 12 -2.13 -3.51 -8.78
CA SER A 12 -2.79 -4.83 -8.86
C SER A 12 -3.98 -4.94 -7.90
N THR A 13 -3.85 -4.40 -6.68
CA THR A 13 -4.94 -4.38 -5.69
C THR A 13 -6.10 -3.52 -6.20
N LEU A 14 -5.84 -2.30 -6.68
CA LEU A 14 -6.90 -1.43 -7.21
C LEU A 14 -7.53 -1.98 -8.50
N GLN A 15 -6.79 -2.73 -9.32
CA GLN A 15 -7.33 -3.44 -10.48
C GLN A 15 -8.34 -4.51 -10.05
N SER A 16 -8.03 -5.33 -9.05
CA SER A 16 -8.97 -6.35 -8.53
C SER A 16 -10.25 -5.76 -7.94
N MET A 17 -10.21 -4.49 -7.51
CA MET A 17 -11.34 -3.75 -6.95
C MET A 17 -12.08 -2.88 -7.97
N ASN A 18 -11.68 -2.93 -9.25
CA ASN A 18 -12.20 -2.06 -10.32
C ASN A 18 -12.07 -0.55 -10.01
N MET A 19 -11.02 -0.17 -9.27
CA MET A 19 -10.78 1.19 -8.77
C MET A 19 -9.69 1.95 -9.54
N VAL A 20 -9.17 1.39 -10.62
CA VAL A 20 -8.12 1.99 -11.44
C VAL A 20 -8.42 1.76 -12.92
N LYS A 21 -8.09 2.74 -13.76
CA LYS A 21 -8.23 2.69 -15.21
C LYS A 21 -6.89 2.95 -15.88
N TYR A 22 -6.73 2.43 -17.09
CA TYR A 22 -5.55 2.71 -17.90
C TYR A 22 -5.86 3.81 -18.90
N TRP A 23 -5.02 4.85 -18.94
CA TRP A 23 -5.16 5.98 -19.83
C TRP A 23 -3.80 6.49 -20.30
N LYS A 24 -3.60 6.55 -21.62
CA LYS A 24 -2.37 7.07 -22.27
C LYS A 24 -1.06 6.53 -21.65
N GLY A 25 -0.99 5.23 -21.41
CA GLY A 25 0.23 4.64 -20.83
C GLY A 25 0.27 4.59 -19.30
N GLN A 26 -0.71 5.19 -18.61
CA GLN A 26 -0.68 5.40 -17.16
C GLN A 26 -1.89 4.78 -16.45
N HIS A 27 -1.66 4.35 -15.21
CA HIS A 27 -2.71 3.92 -14.30
C HIS A 27 -3.28 5.13 -13.56
N VAL A 28 -4.59 5.36 -13.70
CA VAL A 28 -5.32 6.48 -13.10
C VAL A 28 -6.33 5.92 -12.11
N ILE A 29 -6.27 6.38 -10.86
CA ILE A 29 -7.23 5.99 -9.82
C ILE A 29 -8.61 6.54 -10.21
N CYS A 30 -9.62 5.68 -10.24
CA CYS A 30 -10.98 6.01 -10.64
C CYS A 30 -11.95 5.42 -9.61
N VAL A 31 -12.25 6.21 -8.58
CA VAL A 31 -13.07 5.78 -7.44
C VAL A 31 -14.17 6.79 -7.13
N THR A 32 -15.26 6.31 -6.54
CA THR A 32 -16.31 7.15 -5.95
C THR A 32 -16.40 6.88 -4.45
N PRO A 33 -16.79 7.87 -3.63
CA PRO A 33 -16.96 7.66 -2.18
C PRO A 33 -17.89 6.48 -1.85
N LYS A 34 -18.97 6.33 -2.62
CA LYS A 34 -19.93 5.23 -2.47
C LYS A 34 -19.29 3.86 -2.68
N LEU A 35 -18.49 3.71 -3.74
CA LEU A 35 -17.79 2.45 -4.03
C LEU A 35 -16.80 2.08 -2.93
N VAL A 36 -16.09 3.08 -2.37
CA VAL A 36 -15.16 2.87 -1.26
C VAL A 36 -15.91 2.40 -0.01
N GLU A 37 -17.03 3.05 0.32
CA GLU A 37 -17.84 2.68 1.47
C GLU A 37 -18.44 1.27 1.37
N GLU A 38 -18.90 0.88 0.17
CA GLU A 38 -19.37 -0.48 -0.12
C GLU A 38 -18.27 -1.53 0.12
N HIS A 39 -17.02 -1.25 -0.31
CA HIS A 39 -15.89 -2.15 -0.06
C HIS A 39 -15.53 -2.24 1.43
N ILE A 40 -15.54 -1.13 2.16
CA ILE A 40 -15.23 -1.11 3.61
C ILE A 40 -16.28 -1.88 4.42
N LYS A 41 -17.56 -1.79 4.02
CA LYS A 41 -18.66 -2.50 4.68
C LYS A 41 -18.75 -3.98 4.28
N SER A 42 -18.10 -4.37 3.18
CA SER A 42 -18.07 -5.77 2.72
C SER A 42 -17.47 -6.68 3.78
N SER A 43 -18.08 -7.86 3.95
CA SER A 43 -17.60 -8.88 4.89
C SER A 43 -16.20 -9.40 4.57
N GLN A 44 -15.78 -9.30 3.31
CA GLN A 44 -14.48 -9.74 2.80
C GLN A 44 -13.32 -8.86 3.29
N TYR A 45 -13.57 -7.57 3.50
CA TYR A 45 -12.53 -6.57 3.84
C TYR A 45 -12.69 -6.03 5.25
N LYS A 46 -13.31 -6.84 6.14
CA LYS A 46 -13.49 -6.48 7.54
C LYS A 46 -12.15 -6.15 8.19
N ARG A 47 -12.18 -5.12 9.03
CA ARG A 47 -11.04 -4.73 9.84
C ARG A 47 -10.56 -5.95 10.67
N PRO A 48 -9.27 -6.29 10.64
CA PRO A 48 -8.73 -7.37 11.45
C PRO A 48 -9.02 -7.15 12.94
N ARG A 49 -9.28 -8.23 13.68
CA ARG A 49 -9.51 -8.17 15.13
C ARG A 49 -8.30 -7.64 15.90
N LEU A 50 -7.09 -7.91 15.40
CA LEU A 50 -5.84 -7.43 15.95
C LEU A 50 -5.25 -6.41 14.98
N THR A 51 -5.05 -5.18 15.45
CA THR A 51 -4.42 -4.11 14.68
C THR A 51 -3.09 -3.72 15.28
N VAL A 52 -2.14 -3.32 14.43
CA VAL A 52 -0.85 -2.81 14.88
C VAL A 52 -1.01 -1.37 15.36
N ASP A 53 -0.64 -1.11 16.61
CA ASP A 53 -0.50 0.24 17.16
C ASP A 53 0.95 0.71 16.98
N SER A 54 1.14 1.77 16.19
CA SER A 54 2.47 2.34 15.95
C SER A 54 3.13 2.90 17.21
N THR A 55 2.35 3.33 18.21
CA THR A 55 2.88 3.89 19.47
C THR A 55 3.48 2.83 20.38
N ALA A 56 3.03 1.58 20.23
CA ALA A 56 3.56 0.43 20.95
C ALA A 56 4.79 -0.20 20.25
N LEU A 57 5.13 0.23 19.02
CA LEU A 57 6.22 -0.33 18.25
C LEU A 57 7.57 0.28 18.65
N ARG A 58 8.35 -0.45 19.44
CA ARG A 58 9.74 -0.10 19.77
C ARG A 58 10.70 -0.79 18.81
N TRP A 59 10.91 -0.19 17.64
CA TRP A 59 11.81 -0.72 16.62
C TRP A 59 12.69 0.39 16.02
N GLY A 60 13.99 0.13 15.93
CA GLY A 60 14.95 0.98 15.22
C GLY A 60 15.56 0.21 14.06
N ALA A 61 15.57 0.81 12.87
CA ALA A 61 16.19 0.20 11.71
C ALA A 61 17.68 -0.08 12.00
N PRO A 62 18.21 -1.27 11.65
CA PRO A 62 19.62 -1.55 11.84
C PRO A 62 20.46 -0.56 11.02
N PRO A 63 21.62 -0.12 11.54
CA PRO A 63 22.46 0.82 10.83
C PRO A 63 22.87 0.24 9.48
N ARG A 64 22.75 1.04 8.41
CA ARG A 64 23.25 0.65 7.10
C ARG A 64 24.76 0.48 7.20
N LYS A 65 25.26 -0.75 7.01
CA LYS A 65 26.69 -0.97 6.79
C LYS A 65 27.05 -0.29 5.46
N ASN A 66 27.74 0.84 5.53
CA ASN A 66 28.34 1.46 4.35
C ASN A 66 29.37 0.47 3.79
N ILE A 67 28.97 -0.32 2.80
CA ILE A 67 29.89 -1.13 2.01
C ILE A 67 30.75 -0.10 1.27
N LYS A 68 31.95 0.17 1.80
CA LYS A 68 32.96 0.95 1.06
C LYS A 68 33.17 0.22 -0.26
N SER A 69 32.75 0.82 -1.36
CA SER A 69 33.12 0.38 -2.70
C SER A 69 34.64 0.44 -2.78
N GLY A 70 35.28 -0.72 -2.61
CA GLY A 70 36.71 -0.87 -2.82
C GLY A 70 36.99 -0.55 -4.27
N LYS A 71 37.67 0.57 -4.52
CA LYS A 71 38.35 0.83 -5.79
C LYS A 71 39.33 -0.33 -6.04
N LYS A 72 39.12 -1.06 -7.13
CA LYS A 72 40.19 -1.67 -7.92
C LYS A 72 39.82 -1.49 -9.39
#